data_AF-A0A540MQT0-F1
#
_entry.id   AF-A0A540MQT0-F1
#
_cell.length_a   1.000
_cell.length_b   1.000
_cell.length_c   1.000
_cell.angle_alpha   90.00
_cell.angle_beta   90.00
_cell.angle_gamma   90.00
#
_symmetry.space_group_name_H-M   'P 1'
#
loop_
_entity.id
_entity.type
_entity.pdbx_description
1 polymer ?
#
loop_
_entity_poly.entity_id
_entity_poly.type
_entity_poly.pdbx_seq_one_letter_code
_entity_poly.pdbx_strand_id
1 'polypeptide(L)'
;MVATITNDDRKSEVKAFDDTKEGVKGLVDAGITEVPRIFHQPPELDDHYIKNSSSDSEASQFSIPVIDLQGLELDSPTKRNEIVAKVREASETWGFFQIANHGIPVDVLGEIKDGVRGFFEQDTEVKKELYTRDPLKPLVYNSNFDLYSAPATNWRDTFLCYVAPNPTKPEDLPQVCRGKHRRQLKGFEKEDDDEGGGGNRAGRVPMDPEGAWLGEKEEDRKFREKEEDTMFG
;
A
#
# COMPACT_ATOMS: atom_id res chain seq x y z
N MET A 1 -1.57 -27.19 -27.08
CA MET A 1 -2.31 -25.97 -27.45
C MET A 1 -2.69 -25.30 -26.14
N VAL A 2 -2.12 -24.13 -25.82
CA VAL A 2 -2.58 -23.35 -24.67
C VAL A 2 -3.90 -22.72 -25.11
N ALA A 3 -5.00 -23.11 -24.49
CA ALA A 3 -6.32 -22.57 -24.82
C ALA A 3 -6.32 -21.07 -24.49
N THR A 4 -6.50 -20.23 -25.50
CA THR A 4 -6.68 -18.79 -25.34
C THR A 4 -8.03 -18.56 -24.67
N ILE A 5 -8.02 -17.95 -23.48
CA ILE A 5 -9.22 -17.68 -22.68
C ILE A 5 -10.02 -16.58 -23.39
N THR A 6 -11.32 -16.80 -23.60
CA THR A 6 -12.18 -15.71 -24.08
C THR A 6 -12.42 -14.72 -22.94
N ASN A 7 -12.68 -13.45 -23.25
CA ASN A 7 -12.95 -12.44 -22.21
C ASN A 7 -14.15 -12.85 -21.31
N ASP A 8 -15.12 -13.57 -21.87
CA ASP A 8 -16.28 -14.07 -21.13
C ASP A 8 -15.93 -15.24 -20.18
N ASP A 9 -14.99 -16.11 -20.57
CA ASP A 9 -14.46 -17.16 -19.69
C ASP A 9 -13.72 -16.55 -18.49
N ARG A 10 -12.85 -15.56 -18.73
CA ARG A 10 -12.12 -14.86 -17.66
C ARG A 10 -13.07 -14.19 -16.67
N LYS A 11 -14.07 -13.46 -17.16
CA LYS A 11 -15.06 -12.80 -16.29
C LYS A 11 -15.79 -13.80 -15.39
N SER A 12 -16.14 -14.95 -15.95
CA SER A 12 -16.82 -16.02 -15.22
C SER A 12 -15.91 -16.65 -14.16
N GLU A 13 -14.64 -16.92 -14.48
CA GLU A 13 -13.64 -17.42 -13.52
C GLU A 13 -13.35 -16.41 -12.40
N VAL A 14 -13.18 -15.13 -12.73
CA VAL A 14 -12.97 -14.05 -11.77
C VAL A 14 -14.17 -13.94 -10.83
N LYS A 15 -15.39 -13.97 -11.37
CA LYS A 15 -16.60 -13.93 -10.56
C LYS A 15 -16.70 -15.15 -9.63
N ALA A 16 -16.43 -16.35 -10.15
CA ALA A 16 -16.45 -17.56 -9.33
C ALA A 16 -15.43 -17.49 -8.18
N PHE A 17 -14.24 -16.97 -8.44
CA PHE A 17 -13.22 -16.70 -7.42
C PHE A 17 -13.69 -15.69 -6.37
N ASP A 18 -14.22 -14.54 -6.79
CA ASP A 18 -14.71 -13.47 -5.90
C ASP A 18 -15.91 -13.94 -5.04
N ASP A 19 -16.81 -14.73 -5.62
CA ASP A 19 -17.99 -15.29 -4.94
C ASP A 19 -17.60 -16.22 -3.78
N THR A 20 -16.42 -16.87 -3.84
CA THR A 20 -15.93 -17.67 -2.71
C THR A 20 -15.67 -16.82 -1.47
N LYS A 21 -15.19 -15.58 -1.66
CA LYS A 21 -14.70 -14.69 -0.60
C LYS A 21 -13.56 -15.28 0.24
N GLU A 22 -12.90 -16.32 -0.25
CA GLU A 22 -11.80 -16.99 0.44
C GLU A 22 -10.44 -16.41 0.11
N GLY A 23 -10.38 -15.69 -1.01
CA GLY A 23 -9.17 -15.10 -1.54
C GLY A 23 -8.11 -16.11 -1.96
N VAL A 24 -6.89 -15.62 -2.18
CA VAL A 24 -5.76 -16.43 -2.60
C VAL A 24 -5.34 -17.42 -1.50
N LYS A 25 -5.40 -17.02 -0.23
CA LYS A 25 -5.12 -17.93 0.89
C LYS A 25 -6.07 -19.12 0.90
N GLY A 26 -7.36 -18.94 0.59
CA GLY A 26 -8.29 -20.07 0.45
C GLY A 26 -7.86 -21.09 -0.60
N LEU A 27 -7.37 -20.62 -1.74
CA LEU A 27 -6.83 -21.49 -2.79
C LEU A 27 -5.58 -22.25 -2.32
N VAL A 28 -4.68 -21.57 -1.60
CA VAL A 28 -3.47 -22.19 -1.04
C VAL A 28 -3.83 -23.25 0.01
N ASP A 29 -4.73 -22.92 0.93
CA ASP A 29 -5.17 -23.81 2.00
C ASP A 29 -5.94 -25.03 1.47
N ALA A 30 -6.65 -24.88 0.34
CA ALA A 30 -7.28 -25.98 -0.40
C ALA A 30 -6.27 -26.93 -1.08
N GLY A 31 -4.98 -26.58 -1.10
CA GLY A 31 -3.92 -27.43 -1.65
C GLY A 31 -3.99 -27.58 -3.17
N ILE A 32 -4.38 -26.52 -3.89
CA ILE A 32 -4.40 -26.55 -5.36
C ILE A 32 -3.02 -26.94 -5.90
N THR A 33 -3.00 -27.71 -6.99
CA THR A 33 -1.77 -28.15 -7.65
C THR A 33 -1.39 -27.26 -8.83
N GLU A 34 -2.32 -26.44 -9.31
CA GLU A 34 -2.11 -25.52 -10.44
C GLU A 34 -2.70 -24.14 -10.10
N VAL A 35 -1.99 -23.10 -10.50
CA VAL A 35 -2.44 -21.71 -10.34
C VAL A 35 -3.59 -21.45 -11.33
N PRO A 36 -4.75 -20.93 -10.88
CA PRO A 36 -5.83 -20.58 -11.78
C PRO A 36 -5.40 -19.55 -12.83
N ARG A 37 -5.90 -19.70 -14.05
CA ARG A 37 -5.44 -18.92 -15.18
C ARG A 37 -5.69 -17.41 -15.05
N ILE A 38 -6.65 -17.01 -14.21
CA ILE A 38 -6.91 -15.58 -13.92
C ILE A 38 -5.69 -14.86 -13.33
N PHE A 39 -4.74 -15.59 -12.74
CA PHE A 39 -3.50 -15.07 -12.17
C PHE A 39 -2.29 -15.14 -13.11
N HIS A 40 -2.43 -15.74 -14.30
CA HIS A 40 -1.35 -15.77 -15.27
C HIS A 40 -1.18 -14.38 -15.89
N GLN A 41 0.04 -13.86 -15.84
CA GLN A 41 0.36 -12.58 -16.46
C GLN A 41 0.31 -12.73 -18.00
N PRO A 42 -0.31 -11.77 -18.72
CA PRO A 42 -0.25 -11.73 -20.17
C PRO A 42 1.20 -11.66 -20.65
N PRO A 43 1.58 -12.42 -21.70
CA PRO A 43 2.93 -12.37 -22.27
C PRO A 43 3.37 -10.95 -22.67
N GLU A 44 2.43 -10.07 -23.03
CA GLU A 44 2.69 -8.68 -23.41
C GLU A 44 3.16 -7.81 -22.23
N LEU A 45 2.84 -8.19 -21.00
CA LEU A 45 3.34 -7.54 -19.77
C LEU A 45 4.66 -8.16 -19.27
N ASP A 46 4.96 -9.39 -19.69
CA ASP A 46 6.13 -10.17 -19.25
C ASP A 46 7.43 -9.70 -19.91
N ASP A 47 7.33 -9.12 -21.12
CA ASP A 47 8.47 -8.68 -21.93
C ASP A 47 9.28 -7.52 -21.31
N HIS A 48 8.71 -6.80 -20.34
CA HIS A 48 9.35 -5.68 -19.65
C HIS A 48 9.98 -6.04 -18.29
N TYR A 49 9.65 -7.20 -17.70
CA TYR A 49 10.12 -7.55 -16.35
C TYR A 49 11.29 -8.54 -16.32
N ILE A 50 11.43 -9.41 -17.33
CA ILE A 50 12.45 -10.49 -17.35
C ILE A 50 13.29 -10.44 -18.64
N LYS A 51 13.85 -9.28 -18.98
CA LYS A 51 14.85 -9.17 -20.07
C LYS A 51 16.24 -8.76 -19.60
N ASN A 52 16.54 -8.90 -18.30
CA ASN A 52 17.82 -8.47 -17.72
C ASN A 52 18.45 -9.48 -16.74
N SER A 53 18.44 -10.78 -17.05
CA SER A 53 19.24 -11.76 -16.29
C SER A 53 19.83 -12.90 -17.13
N SER A 54 20.04 -12.67 -18.43
CA SER A 54 20.87 -13.56 -19.26
C SER A 54 21.90 -12.76 -20.06
N SER A 55 22.79 -12.07 -19.35
CA SER A 55 24.13 -11.77 -19.86
C SER A 55 25.04 -11.46 -18.66
N ASP A 56 25.91 -12.41 -18.33
CA ASP A 56 27.14 -12.14 -17.58
C ASP A 56 27.94 -11.07 -18.32
N SER A 57 27.88 -9.83 -17.83
CA SER A 57 28.89 -8.80 -18.10
C SER A 57 28.72 -7.69 -17.06
N GLU A 58 29.55 -7.74 -16.01
CA GLU A 58 29.67 -6.73 -14.95
C GLU A 58 28.31 -6.33 -14.32
N ALA A 59 27.82 -7.15 -13.38
CA ALA A 59 26.73 -6.73 -12.50
C ALA A 59 27.17 -5.47 -11.75
N SER A 60 26.80 -4.31 -12.27
CA SER A 60 26.83 -3.06 -11.53
C SER A 60 26.10 -3.34 -10.22
N GLN A 61 26.88 -3.31 -9.13
CA GLN A 61 26.40 -3.58 -7.78
C GLN A 61 25.48 -2.43 -7.37
N PHE A 62 24.26 -2.41 -7.91
CA PHE A 62 23.24 -1.46 -7.53
C PHE A 62 22.74 -1.84 -6.15
N SER A 63 23.14 -1.06 -5.14
CA SER A 63 22.59 -1.17 -3.78
C SER A 63 21.56 -0.08 -3.56
N ILE A 64 20.36 -0.46 -3.15
CA ILE A 64 19.30 0.47 -2.74
C ILE A 64 19.85 1.39 -1.64
N PRO A 65 19.68 2.73 -1.74
CA PRO A 65 20.15 3.65 -0.70
C PRO A 65 19.55 3.32 0.67
N VAL A 66 20.38 3.40 1.71
CA VAL A 66 19.96 3.28 3.11
C VAL A 66 20.24 4.61 3.81
N ILE A 67 19.19 5.23 4.35
CA ILE A 67 19.25 6.50 5.07
C ILE A 67 19.15 6.22 6.56
N ASP A 68 20.23 6.54 7.27
CA ASP A 68 20.32 6.38 8.72
C ASP A 68 19.86 7.66 9.44
N LEU A 69 18.81 7.54 10.25
CA LEU A 69 18.24 8.65 11.03
C LEU A 69 18.87 8.81 12.42
N GLN A 70 19.88 8.02 12.78
CA GLN A 70 20.54 8.11 14.08
C GLN A 70 21.08 9.53 14.35
N GLY A 71 20.81 10.04 15.56
CA GLY A 71 21.25 11.35 16.00
C GLY A 71 20.35 12.51 15.56
N LEU A 72 19.22 12.23 14.90
CA LEU A 72 18.21 13.23 14.61
C LEU A 72 17.54 13.75 15.89
N GLU A 73 17.46 12.91 16.93
CA GLU A 73 16.95 13.22 18.27
C GLU A 73 17.79 14.25 19.05
N LEU A 74 18.99 14.58 18.57
CA LEU A 74 19.91 15.51 19.24
C LEU A 74 19.73 16.97 18.79
N ASP A 75 18.68 17.27 18.02
CA ASP A 75 18.34 18.60 17.46
C ASP A 75 19.53 19.31 16.78
N SER A 76 20.46 18.54 16.21
CA SER A 76 21.61 19.08 15.47
C SER A 76 21.16 19.56 14.08
N PRO A 77 21.18 20.88 13.79
CA PRO A 77 20.75 21.39 12.49
C PRO A 77 21.61 20.85 11.34
N THR A 78 22.89 20.64 11.60
CA THR A 78 23.84 20.07 10.62
C THR A 78 23.44 18.65 10.26
N LYS A 79 23.20 17.78 11.26
CA LYS A 79 22.81 16.38 11.01
C LYS A 79 21.47 16.29 10.29
N ARG A 80 20.49 17.12 10.69
CA ARG A 80 19.19 17.20 10.01
C ARG A 80 19.35 17.57 8.54
N ASN A 81 20.16 18.58 8.23
CA ASN A 81 20.41 19.00 6.85
C ASN A 81 21.10 17.91 6.01
N GLU A 82 22.05 17.17 6.59
CA GLU A 82 22.68 16.03 5.91
C GLU A 82 21.67 14.92 5.58
N ILE A 83 20.80 14.57 6.52
CA ILE A 83 19.74 13.56 6.32
C ILE A 83 18.76 14.03 5.23
N VAL A 84 18.30 15.28 5.31
CA VAL A 84 17.38 15.87 4.31
C VAL A 84 18.01 15.85 2.91
N ALA A 85 19.31 16.16 2.80
CA ALA A 85 20.02 16.08 1.52
C ALA A 85 20.05 14.65 0.97
N LYS A 86 20.31 13.65 1.81
CA LYS A 86 20.28 12.23 1.40
C LYS A 86 18.89 11.77 0.98
N VAL A 87 17.84 12.19 1.68
CA VAL A 87 16.45 11.89 1.31
C VAL A 87 16.13 12.50 -0.05
N ARG A 88 16.48 13.78 -0.25
CA ARG A 88 16.31 14.45 -1.55
C ARG A 88 17.00 13.68 -2.67
N GLU A 89 18.29 13.39 -2.50
CA GLU A 89 19.09 12.70 -3.51
C GLU A 89 18.49 11.32 -3.84
N ALA A 90 18.14 10.52 -2.83
CA ALA A 90 17.57 9.20 -3.05
C ALA A 90 16.19 9.27 -3.73
N SER A 91 15.34 10.24 -3.36
CA SER A 91 14.05 10.47 -4.03
C SER A 91 14.23 10.88 -5.49
N GLU A 92 15.15 11.79 -5.78
CA GLU A 92 15.39 12.32 -7.15
C GLU A 92 16.06 11.28 -8.07
N THR A 93 16.94 10.44 -7.53
CA THR A 93 17.76 9.50 -8.33
C THR A 93 17.21 8.08 -8.37
N TRP A 94 16.60 7.61 -7.28
CA TRP A 94 16.08 6.24 -7.17
C TRP A 94 14.55 6.19 -7.13
N GLY A 95 13.90 7.21 -6.56
CA GLY A 95 12.46 7.18 -6.27
C GLY A 95 12.08 6.24 -5.10
N PHE A 96 13.05 5.55 -4.50
CA PHE A 96 12.86 4.70 -3.32
C PHE A 96 14.17 4.51 -2.53
N PHE A 97 14.05 4.26 -1.23
CA PHE A 97 15.17 4.04 -0.31
C PHE A 97 14.71 3.29 0.95
N GLN A 98 15.65 2.78 1.72
CA GLN A 98 15.41 2.18 3.03
C GLN A 98 15.76 3.19 4.14
N ILE A 99 15.06 3.12 5.26
CA ILE A 99 15.35 3.93 6.45
C ILE A 99 15.84 3.02 7.58
N ALA A 100 16.97 3.39 8.19
CA ALA A 100 17.53 2.76 9.39
C ALA A 100 17.44 3.71 10.59
N ASN A 101 17.44 3.16 11.80
CA ASN A 101 17.36 3.91 13.06
C ASN A 101 16.18 4.91 13.11
N HIS A 102 15.04 4.52 12.56
CA HIS A 102 13.83 5.33 12.40
C HIS A 102 13.08 5.67 13.72
N GLY A 103 13.64 5.35 14.89
CA GLY A 103 13.02 5.61 16.19
C GLY A 103 11.84 4.69 16.56
N ILE A 104 11.16 4.06 15.60
CA ILE A 104 10.10 3.06 15.89
C ILE A 104 10.69 1.85 16.63
N PRO A 105 10.18 1.51 17.83
CA PRO A 105 10.63 0.34 18.58
C PRO A 105 10.42 -0.99 17.83
N VAL A 106 11.39 -1.91 17.95
CA VAL A 106 11.38 -3.20 17.22
C VAL A 106 10.21 -4.10 17.64
N ASP A 107 9.82 -4.03 18.91
CA ASP A 107 8.65 -4.76 19.44
C ASP A 107 7.35 -4.30 18.78
N VAL A 108 7.18 -3.00 18.51
CA VAL A 108 6.03 -2.47 17.74
C VAL A 108 5.98 -3.08 16.33
N LEU A 109 7.12 -3.15 15.63
CA LEU A 109 7.19 -3.79 14.31
C LEU A 109 6.85 -5.29 14.37
N GLY A 110 7.33 -5.98 15.41
CA GLY A 110 7.02 -7.39 15.65
C GLY A 110 5.53 -7.61 15.89
N GLU A 111 4.92 -6.78 16.73
CA GLU A 111 3.50 -6.84 17.02
C GLU A 111 2.64 -6.66 15.76
N ILE A 112 2.97 -5.69 14.90
CA ILE A 112 2.25 -5.46 13.64
C ILE A 112 2.32 -6.70 12.75
N LYS A 113 3.53 -7.27 12.56
CA LYS A 113 3.72 -8.50 11.78
C LYS A 113 2.87 -9.65 12.33
N ASP A 114 2.87 -9.82 13.65
CA ASP A 114 2.06 -10.83 14.32
C ASP A 114 0.55 -10.56 14.21
N GLY A 115 0.13 -9.30 14.15
CA GLY A 115 -1.28 -8.91 13.97
C GLY A 115 -1.77 -9.28 12.58
N VAL A 116 -1.01 -8.88 11.55
CA VAL A 116 -1.30 -9.20 10.14
C VAL A 116 -1.32 -10.72 9.94
N ARG A 117 -0.28 -11.42 10.39
CA ARG A 117 -0.23 -12.89 10.31
C ARG A 117 -1.39 -13.53 11.06
N GLY A 118 -1.66 -13.07 12.29
CA GLY A 118 -2.76 -13.57 13.10
C GLY A 118 -4.14 -13.35 12.48
N PHE A 119 -4.33 -12.30 11.67
CA PHE A 119 -5.55 -12.09 10.88
C PHE A 119 -5.67 -13.12 9.75
N PHE A 120 -4.62 -13.28 8.94
CA PHE A 120 -4.69 -14.18 7.78
C PHE A 120 -4.79 -15.65 8.18
N GLU A 121 -4.20 -16.07 9.31
CA GLU A 121 -4.31 -17.43 9.85
C GLU A 121 -5.63 -17.74 10.58
N GLN A 122 -6.58 -16.80 10.63
CA GLN A 122 -7.93 -17.12 11.11
C GLN A 122 -8.65 -18.08 10.17
N ASP A 123 -9.62 -18.79 10.74
CA ASP A 123 -10.56 -19.61 9.98
C ASP A 123 -11.18 -18.80 8.83
N THR A 124 -11.26 -19.43 7.67
CA THR A 124 -11.79 -18.82 6.45
C THR A 124 -13.17 -18.20 6.65
N GLU A 125 -14.05 -18.86 7.41
CA GLU A 125 -15.40 -18.35 7.69
C GLU A 125 -15.39 -17.03 8.46
N VAL A 126 -14.47 -16.85 9.42
CA VAL A 126 -14.33 -15.58 10.16
C VAL A 126 -13.89 -14.46 9.23
N LYS A 127 -12.95 -14.74 8.32
CA LYS A 127 -12.47 -13.74 7.35
C LYS A 127 -13.54 -13.41 6.30
N LYS A 128 -14.37 -14.38 5.88
CA LYS A 128 -15.48 -14.15 4.94
C LYS A 128 -16.49 -13.13 5.44
N GLU A 129 -16.73 -13.05 6.75
CA GLU A 129 -17.61 -12.05 7.36
C GLU A 129 -17.09 -10.62 7.17
N LEU A 130 -15.77 -10.46 7.06
CA LEU A 130 -15.09 -9.18 6.86
C LEU A 130 -14.85 -8.87 5.39
N TYR A 131 -15.10 -9.82 4.48
CA TYR A 131 -14.85 -9.66 3.06
C TYR A 131 -15.77 -8.58 2.47
N THR A 132 -15.16 -7.59 1.82
CA THR A 132 -15.91 -6.51 1.18
C THR A 132 -15.13 -5.90 0.02
N ARG A 133 -15.87 -5.50 -1.01
CA ARG A 133 -15.38 -4.67 -2.12
C ARG A 133 -15.86 -3.22 -2.04
N ASP A 134 -16.65 -2.88 -1.01
CA ASP A 134 -17.10 -1.51 -0.73
C ASP A 134 -15.94 -0.72 -0.08
N PRO A 135 -15.35 0.27 -0.79
CA PRO A 135 -14.22 1.03 -0.28
C PRO A 135 -14.60 1.99 0.85
N LEU A 136 -15.89 2.22 1.10
CA LEU A 136 -16.37 3.12 2.16
C LEU A 136 -16.42 2.41 3.53
N LYS A 137 -16.16 1.10 3.58
CA LYS A 137 -16.10 0.36 4.84
C LYS A 137 -14.86 0.78 5.65
N PRO A 138 -14.98 0.88 6.99
CA PRO A 138 -13.84 1.21 7.85
C PRO A 138 -12.68 0.20 7.78
N LEU A 139 -13.00 -1.05 7.46
CA LEU A 139 -12.07 -2.13 7.16
C LEU A 139 -12.48 -2.74 5.82
N VAL A 140 -11.54 -2.87 4.90
CA VAL A 140 -11.74 -3.52 3.61
C VAL A 140 -10.86 -4.74 3.55
N TYR A 141 -11.43 -5.93 3.34
CA TYR A 141 -10.68 -7.17 3.11
C TYR A 141 -11.09 -7.78 1.76
N ASN A 142 -10.14 -7.94 0.85
CA ASN A 142 -10.31 -8.60 -0.45
C ASN A 142 -8.95 -8.97 -1.08
N SER A 143 -8.97 -9.72 -2.20
CA SER A 143 -7.72 -10.11 -2.87
C SER A 143 -7.10 -9.01 -3.73
N ASN A 144 -7.94 -8.35 -4.53
CA ASN A 144 -7.53 -7.32 -5.48
C ASN A 144 -8.63 -6.25 -5.57
N PHE A 145 -8.24 -4.97 -5.47
CA PHE A 145 -9.17 -3.84 -5.57
C PHE A 145 -9.70 -3.69 -7.01
N ASP A 146 -8.85 -3.95 -8.00
CA ASP A 146 -9.06 -3.87 -9.44
C ASP A 146 -9.42 -5.21 -10.10
N LEU A 147 -9.85 -6.20 -9.30
CA LEU A 147 -10.07 -7.60 -9.71
C LEU A 147 -10.81 -7.77 -11.05
N TYR A 148 -11.82 -6.93 -11.32
CA TYR A 148 -12.67 -7.03 -12.51
C TYR A 148 -12.19 -6.19 -13.71
N SER A 149 -11.27 -5.25 -13.50
CA SER A 149 -10.73 -4.36 -14.54
C SER A 149 -9.31 -4.72 -14.95
N ALA A 150 -8.53 -5.37 -14.07
CA ALA A 150 -7.15 -5.71 -14.33
C ALA A 150 -7.01 -6.84 -15.38
N PRO A 151 -5.98 -6.77 -16.26
CA PRO A 151 -5.72 -7.78 -17.28
C PRO A 151 -5.32 -9.13 -16.66
N ALA A 152 -4.67 -9.12 -15.50
CA ALA A 152 -4.40 -10.28 -14.66
C ALA A 152 -4.61 -9.96 -13.18
N THR A 153 -4.92 -10.98 -12.41
CA THR A 153 -5.15 -10.88 -10.96
C THR A 153 -3.82 -11.11 -10.21
N ASN A 154 -3.54 -10.34 -9.15
CA ASN A 154 -2.34 -10.60 -8.34
C ASN A 154 -2.57 -11.79 -7.39
N TRP A 155 -1.52 -12.58 -7.18
CA TRP A 155 -1.49 -13.65 -6.18
C TRP A 155 -1.31 -13.09 -4.77
N ARG A 156 -2.33 -12.39 -4.27
CA ARG A 156 -2.29 -11.63 -3.01
C ARG A 156 -3.67 -11.55 -2.37
N ASP A 157 -3.68 -11.51 -1.03
CA ASP A 157 -4.80 -10.99 -0.25
C ASP A 157 -4.42 -9.72 0.51
N THR A 158 -5.38 -8.81 0.67
CA THR A 158 -5.17 -7.49 1.26
C THR A 158 -6.27 -7.16 2.25
N PHE A 159 -5.91 -6.64 3.42
CA PHE A 159 -6.84 -5.83 4.20
C PHE A 159 -6.32 -4.41 4.34
N LEU A 160 -7.23 -3.44 4.32
CA LEU A 160 -6.96 -2.01 4.40
C LEU A 160 -7.76 -1.43 5.57
N CYS A 161 -7.09 -0.58 6.35
CA CYS A 161 -7.70 0.27 7.36
C CYS A 161 -7.28 1.71 7.08
N TYR A 162 -8.19 2.66 7.25
CA TYR A 162 -7.88 4.07 7.10
C TYR A 162 -7.43 4.63 8.45
N VAL A 163 -6.28 5.29 8.48
CA VAL A 163 -5.76 5.95 9.70
C VAL A 163 -6.02 7.46 9.70
N ALA A 164 -6.43 8.03 8.56
CA ALA A 164 -6.78 9.43 8.37
C ALA A 164 -7.79 9.58 7.22
N PRO A 165 -8.59 10.67 7.16
CA PRO A 165 -8.75 11.69 8.20
C PRO A 165 -9.60 11.21 9.39
N ASN A 166 -10.38 10.14 9.20
CA ASN A 166 -11.17 9.52 10.25
C ASN A 166 -10.61 8.11 10.51
N PRO A 167 -9.79 7.91 11.54
CA PRO A 167 -9.18 6.61 11.80
C PRO A 167 -10.23 5.54 12.07
N THR A 168 -9.99 4.34 11.53
CA THR A 168 -10.77 3.14 11.81
C THR A 168 -10.79 2.90 13.30
N LYS A 169 -12.00 2.79 13.88
CA LYS A 169 -12.12 2.62 15.33
C LYS A 169 -11.61 1.24 15.73
N PRO A 170 -11.05 1.07 16.94
CA PRO A 170 -10.58 -0.23 17.39
C PRO A 170 -11.64 -1.34 17.29
N GLU A 171 -12.92 -1.03 17.53
CA GLU A 171 -14.03 -1.96 17.40
C GLU A 171 -14.31 -2.43 15.96
N ASP A 172 -13.87 -1.68 14.95
CA ASP A 172 -14.04 -2.05 13.54
C ASP A 172 -12.88 -2.91 13.02
N LEU A 173 -11.77 -2.99 13.79
CA LEU A 173 -10.63 -3.84 13.45
C LEU A 173 -10.86 -5.30 13.87
N PRO A 174 -10.23 -6.28 13.19
CA PRO A 174 -10.24 -7.67 13.65
C PRO A 174 -9.66 -7.77 15.06
N GLN A 175 -10.25 -8.60 15.92
CA GLN A 175 -9.85 -8.71 17.34
C GLN A 175 -8.34 -8.92 17.53
N VAL A 176 -7.73 -9.74 16.67
CA VAL A 176 -6.29 -10.02 16.65
C VAL A 176 -5.41 -8.81 16.34
N CYS A 177 -5.96 -7.76 15.74
CA CYS A 177 -5.28 -6.52 15.37
C CYS A 177 -5.48 -5.38 16.40
N ARG A 178 -6.54 -5.43 17.23
CA ARG A 178 -6.97 -4.31 18.10
C ARG A 178 -5.94 -3.86 19.14
N GLY A 179 -5.34 -4.80 19.86
CA GLY A 179 -4.36 -4.47 20.92
C GLY A 179 -3.06 -3.86 20.40
N LYS A 180 -2.77 -4.09 19.11
CA LYS A 180 -1.50 -3.79 18.44
C LYS A 180 -1.55 -2.44 17.71
N HIS A 181 -2.72 -2.08 17.18
CA HIS A 181 -2.98 -0.80 16.52
C HIS A 181 -2.93 0.42 17.47
N ARG A 182 -3.30 0.24 18.75
CA ARG A 182 -3.45 1.33 19.73
C ARG A 182 -2.13 2.01 20.12
N ARG A 183 -0.99 1.32 20.02
CA ARG A 183 0.34 1.93 20.27
C ARG A 183 0.85 2.72 19.07
N GLN A 184 0.45 2.30 17.86
CA GLN A 184 0.91 2.88 16.61
C GLN A 184 0.22 4.21 16.31
N LEU A 185 -1.11 4.29 16.49
CA LEU A 185 -1.85 5.55 16.34
C LEU A 185 -1.35 6.64 17.31
N LYS A 186 -1.01 6.28 18.55
CA LYS A 186 -0.44 7.23 19.52
C LYS A 186 0.94 7.77 19.13
N GLY A 187 1.66 7.08 18.24
CA GLY A 187 2.92 7.56 17.67
C GLY A 187 2.68 8.60 16.58
N PHE A 188 1.72 8.35 15.69
CA PHE A 188 1.31 9.28 14.63
C PHE A 188 0.55 10.51 15.17
N GLU A 189 -0.37 10.33 16.12
CA GLU A 189 -1.12 11.43 16.76
C GLU A 189 -0.20 12.40 17.53
N LYS A 190 0.92 11.91 18.09
CA LYS A 190 1.88 12.76 18.79
C LYS A 190 2.67 13.68 17.87
N GLU A 191 2.88 13.28 16.61
CA GLU A 191 3.54 14.15 15.62
C GLU A 191 2.63 15.34 15.25
N ASP A 192 1.31 15.16 15.26
CA ASP A 192 0.34 16.22 14.99
C ASP A 192 0.18 17.21 16.18
N ASP A 193 0.36 16.74 17.42
CA ASP A 193 0.19 17.57 18.63
C ASP A 193 1.43 18.42 18.99
N ASP A 194 2.64 18.04 18.55
CA ASP A 194 3.89 18.76 18.84
C ASP A 194 4.16 19.95 17.87
N GLU A 195 3.31 20.19 16.86
CA GLU A 195 3.26 21.45 16.08
C GLU A 195 2.53 22.59 16.83
N GLY A 196 2.69 22.65 18.16
CA GLY A 196 2.25 23.74 19.02
C GLY A 196 3.07 25.02 18.85
N GLY A 197 3.03 25.63 17.66
CA GLY A 197 3.80 26.82 17.31
C GLY A 197 3.06 27.78 16.40
N GLY A 198 1.98 28.39 16.89
CA GLY A 198 1.46 29.70 16.43
C GLY A 198 1.42 29.97 14.92
N GLY A 199 0.65 29.18 14.16
CA GLY A 199 0.32 29.47 12.76
C GLY A 199 -1.20 29.38 12.55
N ASN A 200 -1.77 30.33 11.82
CA ASN A 200 -3.22 30.48 11.60
C ASN A 200 -3.91 29.14 11.25
N ARG A 201 -5.04 28.87 11.91
CA ARG A 201 -5.96 27.77 11.56
C ARG A 201 -6.28 27.86 10.07
N ALA A 202 -5.80 26.90 9.28
CA ALA A 202 -6.32 26.65 7.96
C ALA A 202 -7.73 26.07 8.12
N GLY A 203 -8.73 26.96 8.15
CA GLY A 203 -10.10 26.56 7.88
C GLY A 203 -10.16 25.90 6.50
N ARG A 204 -11.01 24.88 6.38
CA ARG A 204 -11.34 24.19 5.13
C ARG A 204 -11.47 25.21 3.98
N VAL A 205 -10.57 25.17 3.00
CA VAL A 205 -10.70 25.95 1.77
C VAL A 205 -11.89 25.34 1.01
N PRO A 206 -12.94 26.11 0.70
CA PRO A 206 -14.07 25.58 -0.06
C PRO A 206 -13.58 25.20 -1.46
N MET A 207 -14.00 24.02 -1.93
CA MET A 207 -13.83 23.61 -3.33
C MET A 207 -15.00 24.10 -4.17
N ASP A 208 -14.75 24.35 -5.44
CA ASP A 208 -15.80 24.60 -6.41
C ASP A 208 -16.49 23.28 -6.85
N PRO A 209 -17.60 23.34 -7.62
CA PRO A 209 -18.31 22.15 -8.09
C PRO A 209 -17.50 21.24 -9.03
N GLU A 210 -16.37 21.72 -9.55
CA GLU A 210 -15.46 20.99 -10.44
C GLU A 210 -14.27 20.37 -9.67
N GLY A 211 -14.22 20.56 -8.34
CA GLY A 211 -13.21 19.96 -7.47
C GLY A 211 -11.89 20.72 -7.41
N ALA A 212 -11.86 22.00 -7.83
CA ALA A 212 -10.70 22.88 -7.66
C ALA A 212 -10.79 23.66 -6.35
N TRP A 213 -9.65 23.92 -5.71
CA TRP A 213 -9.62 24.76 -4.51
C TRP A 213 -9.83 26.22 -4.89
N LEU A 214 -10.70 26.94 -4.18
CA LEU A 214 -10.88 28.37 -4.44
C LEU A 214 -9.56 29.13 -4.15
N GLY A 215 -8.92 29.60 -5.22
CA GLY A 215 -7.62 30.29 -5.18
C GLY A 215 -6.40 29.45 -5.61
N GLU A 216 -6.63 28.21 -6.06
CA GLU A 216 -5.59 27.37 -6.68
C GLU A 216 -4.98 28.08 -7.89
N LYS A 217 -3.64 28.17 -7.93
CA LYS A 217 -2.96 28.71 -9.10
C LYS A 217 -3.06 27.69 -10.21
N GLU A 218 -3.27 28.20 -11.42
CA GLU A 218 -3.36 27.40 -12.66
C GLU A 218 -2.20 26.39 -12.83
N GLU A 219 -1.01 26.72 -12.30
CA GLU A 219 0.18 25.86 -12.32
C GLU A 219 0.09 24.68 -11.36
N ASP A 220 -0.50 24.87 -10.18
CA ASP A 220 -0.69 23.83 -9.17
C ASP A 220 -1.77 22.83 -9.62
N ARG A 221 -2.83 23.34 -10.27
CA ARG A 221 -3.86 22.52 -10.92
C ARG A 221 -3.27 21.61 -12.00
N LYS A 222 -2.41 22.17 -12.86
CA LYS A 222 -1.74 21.41 -13.93
C LYS A 222 -0.76 20.37 -13.39
N PHE A 223 -0.13 20.62 -12.24
CA PHE A 223 0.72 19.63 -11.59
C PHE A 223 -0.09 18.44 -11.09
N ARG A 224 -1.24 18.69 -10.45
CA ARG A 224 -2.15 17.64 -9.98
C ARG A 224 -2.74 16.82 -11.11
N GLU A 225 -3.26 17.47 -12.15
CA GLU A 225 -3.80 16.77 -13.34
C GLU A 225 -2.72 15.91 -14.02
N LYS A 226 -1.47 16.38 -14.03
CA LYS A 226 -0.34 15.61 -14.55
C LYS A 226 -0.01 14.40 -13.66
N GLU A 227 -0.08 14.52 -12.34
CA GLU A 227 0.10 13.37 -11.44
C GLU A 227 -1.04 12.35 -11.59
N GLU A 228 -2.28 12.82 -11.75
CA GLU A 228 -3.43 11.94 -12.00
C GLU A 228 -3.29 11.20 -13.36
N ASP A 229 -2.90 11.89 -14.43
CA ASP A 229 -2.62 11.25 -15.73
C ASP A 229 -1.42 10.29 -15.67
N THR A 230 -0.44 10.53 -14.80
CA THR A 230 0.71 9.63 -14.64
C THR A 230 0.37 8.41 -13.77
N MET A 231 -0.63 8.53 -12.89
CA MET A 231 -1.07 7.48 -11.98
C MET A 231 -2.17 6.59 -12.58
N PHE A 232 -2.94 7.09 -13.55
CA PHE A 232 -4.08 6.39 -14.17
C PHE A 232 -3.97 6.20 -15.70
N GLY A 233 -2.86 6.60 -16.31
CA GLY A 233 -2.57 6.44 -17.74
C GLY A 233 -1.86 5.14 -18.11
#